data_AF-A0A662C508-F1
#
_entry.id   AF-A0A662C508-F1
#
_cell.length_a   1.000
_cell.length_b   1.000
_cell.length_c   1.000
_cell.angle_alpha   90.00
_cell.angle_beta   90.00
_cell.angle_gamma   90.00
#
_symmetry.space_group_name_H-M   'P 1'
#
loop_
_entity.id
_entity.type
_entity.pdbx_description
1 polymer ?
#
loop_
_entity_poly.entity_id
_entity_poly.type
_entity_poly.pdbx_seq_one_letter_code
_entity_poly.pdbx_strand_id
1 'polypeptide(L)'
;YMKNGGGMVVYHAANNSFPEWKEYNEMIGLGGWGDRDEKSGPYLYWENGKVVTNNEAGKGGHHPKAIEFNIDIRNPEHPITKGLPSSWLHTKDELYSLLRGPAKNIDLLATSYCDTAWESGTGRHEPVLFTISYGKGRVFHTALGHDDAVECTGFITTLLRGTEWAASGTVTQEIPVDFPNRVSTNTWKQLRPLSIDEIFKFIAKYEIGTSTKYINLLKLKIRKANNKNEHLEPYESKMLELLESPDATIDSKVQICRELSFMGSKEKALPVLKRISQQEELKDAANFAIERINNI
;
A
#
# COMPACT_ATOMS: atom_id res chain seq x y z
N TYR A 1 14.31 23.81 15.15
CA TYR A 1 14.26 22.74 14.14
C TYR A 1 13.33 23.11 12.97
N MET A 2 12.00 23.08 13.14
CA MET A 2 11.04 23.28 12.02
C MET A 2 11.20 24.61 11.26
N LYS A 3 11.29 25.75 11.96
CA LYS A 3 11.50 27.07 11.32
C LYS A 3 12.76 27.15 10.44
N ASN A 4 13.73 26.25 10.64
CA ASN A 4 15.00 26.20 9.92
C ASN A 4 15.03 25.14 8.81
N GLY A 5 13.89 24.53 8.45
CA GLY A 5 13.82 23.56 7.35
C GLY A 5 13.78 22.09 7.77
N GLY A 6 13.57 21.81 9.06
CA GLY A 6 13.39 20.44 9.54
C GLY A 6 12.15 19.76 8.93
N GLY A 7 12.25 18.44 8.74
CA GLY A 7 11.14 17.58 8.34
C GLY A 7 10.44 16.97 9.57
N MET A 8 9.12 16.90 9.55
CA MET A 8 8.30 16.26 10.60
C MET A 8 7.28 15.32 9.97
N VAL A 9 7.06 14.17 10.61
CA VAL A 9 6.00 13.24 10.28
C VAL A 9 5.03 13.18 11.46
N VAL A 10 3.76 13.46 11.21
CA VAL A 10 2.67 13.33 12.16
C VAL A 10 1.94 12.04 11.83
N TYR A 11 1.95 11.11 12.78
CA TYR A 11 1.41 9.78 12.62
C TYR A 11 0.26 9.56 13.59
N HIS A 12 -0.92 9.31 13.03
CA HIS A 12 -2.13 8.91 13.76
C HIS A 12 -2.38 9.83 14.98
N ALA A 13 -2.55 9.28 16.17
CA ALA A 13 -2.86 10.00 17.41
C ALA A 13 -1.79 11.00 17.88
N ALA A 14 -0.64 11.13 17.20
CA ALA A 14 0.27 12.25 17.44
C ALA A 14 -0.47 13.58 17.32
N ASN A 15 -1.41 13.70 16.36
CA ASN A 15 -2.22 14.89 16.16
C ASN A 15 -3.21 15.22 17.31
N ASN A 16 -3.35 14.34 18.30
CA ASN A 16 -4.16 14.57 19.50
C ASN A 16 -3.40 15.37 20.57
N SER A 17 -2.07 15.36 20.47
CA SER A 17 -1.19 15.90 21.51
C SER A 17 -1.30 17.42 21.62
N PHE A 18 -1.01 17.93 22.83
CA PHE A 18 -0.80 19.35 23.13
C PHE A 18 -1.88 20.30 22.58
N PRO A 19 -3.17 20.12 22.93
CA PRO A 19 -4.28 20.94 22.43
C PRO A 19 -4.06 22.45 22.65
N GLU A 20 -3.50 22.84 23.78
CA GLU A 20 -3.23 24.25 24.11
C GLU A 20 -1.95 24.82 23.47
N TRP A 21 -1.11 23.99 22.83
CA TRP A 21 0.12 24.45 22.21
C TRP A 21 -0.15 24.94 20.79
N LYS A 22 -0.28 26.25 20.64
CA LYS A 22 -0.57 26.91 19.35
C LYS A 22 0.37 26.47 18.23
N GLU A 23 1.69 26.54 18.42
CA GLU A 23 2.64 26.20 17.35
C GLU A 23 2.56 24.71 16.97
N TYR A 24 2.26 23.83 17.92
CA TYR A 24 2.05 22.41 17.61
C TYR A 24 0.81 22.21 16.72
N ASN A 25 -0.30 22.85 17.06
CA ASN A 25 -1.52 22.80 16.25
C ASN A 25 -1.32 23.42 14.85
N GLU A 26 -0.50 24.47 14.73
CA GLU A 26 -0.11 25.01 13.42
C GLU A 26 0.78 24.05 12.61
N MET A 27 1.62 23.24 13.26
CA MET A 27 2.46 22.24 12.60
C MET A 27 1.65 21.01 12.12
N ILE A 28 0.70 20.52 12.93
CA ILE A 28 -0.12 19.35 12.56
C ILE A 28 -1.28 19.71 11.62
N GLY A 29 -1.68 20.98 11.57
CA GLY A 29 -2.75 21.52 10.71
C GLY A 29 -4.17 21.19 11.20
N LEU A 30 -4.44 19.90 11.41
CA LEU A 30 -5.68 19.36 11.96
C LEU A 30 -5.33 18.37 13.08
N GLY A 31 -6.15 18.31 14.12
CA GLY A 31 -6.05 17.35 15.21
C GLY A 31 -7.43 16.96 15.73
N GLY A 32 -7.47 16.01 16.64
CA GLY A 32 -8.72 15.57 17.27
C GLY A 32 -8.53 15.32 18.76
N TRP A 33 -9.61 15.02 19.46
CA TRP A 33 -9.63 14.76 20.90
C TRP A 33 -8.96 15.87 21.71
N GLY A 34 -8.73 15.62 23.01
CA GLY A 34 -8.14 16.62 23.92
C GLY A 34 -9.01 17.86 24.05
N ASP A 35 -10.32 17.66 24.16
CA ASP A 35 -11.36 18.71 24.29
C ASP A 35 -11.37 19.74 23.15
N ARG A 36 -10.79 19.41 21.99
CA ARG A 36 -10.91 20.23 20.79
C ARG A 36 -12.38 20.35 20.39
N ASP A 37 -12.79 21.58 20.13
CA ASP A 37 -14.12 21.97 19.69
C ASP A 37 -13.99 23.08 18.62
N GLU A 38 -15.05 23.86 18.41
CA GLU A 38 -14.98 24.92 17.41
C GLU A 38 -13.94 26.01 17.65
N LYS A 39 -13.52 26.20 18.90
CA LYS A 39 -12.50 27.18 19.29
C LYS A 39 -11.10 26.77 18.82
N SER A 40 -10.90 25.49 18.51
CA SER A 40 -9.63 24.96 17.99
C SER A 40 -9.37 25.30 16.52
N GLY A 41 -10.36 25.87 15.82
CA GLY A 41 -10.28 26.20 14.39
C GLY A 41 -11.04 25.19 13.51
N PRO A 42 -11.37 25.54 12.25
CA PRO A 42 -12.40 24.91 11.44
C PRO A 42 -12.18 23.41 11.17
N TYR A 43 -13.24 22.73 10.76
CA TYR A 43 -13.13 21.50 9.99
C TYR A 43 -12.49 21.78 8.63
N LEU A 44 -11.78 20.81 8.07
CA LEU A 44 -11.35 20.80 6.67
C LEU A 44 -11.69 19.45 6.06
N TYR A 45 -12.45 19.43 4.97
CA TYR A 45 -12.86 18.21 4.27
C TYR A 45 -12.95 18.47 2.76
N TRP A 46 -13.12 17.40 1.99
CA TRP A 46 -13.32 17.50 0.55
C TRP A 46 -14.80 17.41 0.18
N GLU A 47 -15.25 18.31 -0.67
CA GLU A 47 -16.63 18.34 -1.15
C GLU A 47 -16.66 18.97 -2.54
N ASN A 48 -17.43 18.38 -3.46
CA ASN A 48 -17.67 18.94 -4.80
C ASN A 48 -16.38 19.32 -5.56
N GLY A 49 -15.34 18.48 -5.46
CA GLY A 49 -14.10 18.65 -6.21
C GLY A 49 -13.12 19.67 -5.62
N LYS A 50 -13.33 20.14 -4.39
CA LYS A 50 -12.45 21.11 -3.73
C LYS A 50 -12.37 20.89 -2.22
N VAL A 51 -11.36 21.49 -1.61
CA VAL A 51 -11.25 21.61 -0.15
C VAL A 51 -12.26 22.63 0.35
N VAL A 52 -12.96 22.30 1.43
CA VAL A 52 -13.90 23.16 2.15
C VAL A 52 -13.45 23.29 3.61
N THR A 53 -13.48 24.52 4.13
CA THR A 53 -13.31 24.80 5.56
C THR A 53 -14.64 25.23 6.18
N ASN A 54 -15.00 24.64 7.32
CA ASN A 54 -16.27 24.91 7.99
C ASN A 54 -16.05 25.24 9.49
N ASN A 55 -16.58 26.38 9.95
CA ASN A 55 -16.44 26.87 11.32
C ASN A 55 -17.60 26.49 12.25
N GLU A 56 -18.64 25.81 11.77
CA GLU A 56 -19.81 25.41 12.57
C GLU A 56 -19.45 24.67 13.86
N ALA A 57 -20.16 24.98 14.94
CA ALA A 57 -19.94 24.42 16.26
C ALA A 57 -19.91 22.88 16.26
N GLY A 58 -19.06 22.29 17.09
CA GLY A 58 -18.99 20.85 17.26
C GLY A 58 -17.61 20.34 17.69
N LYS A 59 -17.58 19.05 18.06
CA LYS A 59 -16.38 18.37 18.53
C LYS A 59 -15.28 18.31 17.46
N GLY A 60 -14.03 18.36 17.91
CA GLY A 60 -12.85 18.05 17.13
C GLY A 60 -12.41 16.61 17.39
N GLY A 61 -12.56 15.73 16.40
CA GLY A 61 -12.18 14.33 16.49
C GLY A 61 -13.35 13.36 16.63
N HIS A 62 -13.30 12.32 15.81
CA HIS A 62 -14.27 11.25 15.71
C HIS A 62 -13.66 10.11 14.88
N HIS A 63 -14.16 8.90 15.05
CA HIS A 63 -14.05 7.86 14.04
C HIS A 63 -15.24 6.88 14.20
N PRO A 64 -15.72 6.25 13.12
CA PRO A 64 -16.56 5.07 13.23
C PRO A 64 -15.75 3.87 13.76
N LYS A 65 -16.40 2.72 13.96
CA LYS A 65 -15.68 1.47 14.25
C LYS A 65 -14.67 1.15 13.16
N ALA A 66 -13.54 0.55 13.55
CA ALA A 66 -12.49 0.22 12.61
C ALA A 66 -12.98 -0.71 11.48
N ILE A 67 -12.74 -0.30 10.24
CA ILE A 67 -13.22 -0.96 9.01
C ILE A 67 -12.21 -0.75 7.87
N GLU A 68 -12.27 -1.58 6.83
CA GLU A 68 -11.55 -1.29 5.58
C GLU A 68 -12.24 -0.14 4.85
N PHE A 69 -11.47 0.77 4.27
CA PHE A 69 -12.01 1.90 3.52
C PHE A 69 -11.09 2.31 2.37
N ASN A 70 -11.70 2.87 1.32
CA ASN A 70 -10.95 3.36 0.17
C ASN A 70 -10.33 4.73 0.44
N ILE A 71 -9.08 4.87 0.04
CA ILE A 71 -8.34 6.12 0.01
C ILE A 71 -8.38 6.66 -1.41
N ASP A 72 -8.96 7.83 -1.59
CA ASP A 72 -9.01 8.54 -2.86
C ASP A 72 -7.92 9.61 -2.92
N ILE A 73 -7.07 9.53 -3.93
CA ILE A 73 -6.02 10.53 -4.18
C ILE A 73 -6.65 11.81 -4.75
N ARG A 74 -6.35 12.94 -4.13
CA ARG A 74 -6.84 14.28 -4.53
C ARG A 74 -5.78 15.11 -5.24
N ASN A 75 -4.50 14.88 -4.91
CA ASN A 75 -3.37 15.51 -5.58
C ASN A 75 -2.44 14.42 -6.15
N PRO A 76 -2.62 13.96 -7.41
CA PRO A 76 -1.79 12.90 -7.99
C PRO A 76 -0.41 13.38 -8.45
N GLU A 77 -0.16 14.69 -8.49
CA GLU A 77 1.13 15.24 -8.95
C GLU A 77 2.13 15.47 -7.81
N HIS A 78 1.67 15.50 -6.56
CA HIS A 78 2.54 15.65 -5.39
C HIS A 78 3.54 14.48 -5.29
N PRO A 79 4.83 14.69 -4.97
CA PRO A 79 5.85 13.64 -4.96
C PRO A 79 5.48 12.37 -4.17
N ILE A 80 4.78 12.54 -3.04
CA ILE A 80 4.31 11.42 -2.18
C ILE A 80 3.31 10.52 -2.91
N THR A 81 2.38 11.10 -3.66
CA THR A 81 1.25 10.40 -4.30
C THR A 81 1.47 10.15 -5.79
N LYS A 82 2.52 10.71 -6.38
CA LYS A 82 2.83 10.55 -7.79
C LYS A 82 2.98 9.09 -8.20
N GLY A 83 2.16 8.68 -9.18
CA GLY A 83 2.07 7.33 -9.71
C GLY A 83 1.20 6.36 -8.91
N LEU A 84 0.71 6.73 -7.71
CA LEU A 84 -0.23 5.89 -6.96
C LEU A 84 -1.54 5.76 -7.74
N PRO A 85 -2.28 4.65 -7.58
CA PRO A 85 -3.62 4.53 -8.16
C PRO A 85 -4.54 5.63 -7.61
N SER A 86 -5.50 6.07 -8.42
CA SER A 86 -6.44 7.15 -8.03
C SER A 86 -7.28 6.80 -6.79
N SER A 87 -7.49 5.51 -6.53
CA SER A 87 -8.15 5.01 -5.33
C SER A 87 -7.61 3.63 -4.96
N TRP A 88 -7.46 3.35 -3.67
CA TRP A 88 -6.96 2.07 -3.16
C TRP A 88 -7.59 1.70 -1.81
N LEU A 89 -7.78 0.40 -1.55
CA LEU A 89 -8.38 -0.11 -0.33
C LEU A 89 -7.33 -0.22 0.78
N HIS A 90 -7.56 0.50 1.87
CA HIS A 90 -6.78 0.39 3.10
C HIS A 90 -7.32 -0.74 3.97
N THR A 91 -6.44 -1.36 4.76
CA THR A 91 -6.84 -2.41 5.70
C THR A 91 -7.74 -1.86 6.80
N LYS A 92 -8.29 -2.75 7.62
CA LYS A 92 -9.10 -2.37 8.78
C LYS A 92 -8.35 -1.37 9.66
N ASP A 93 -8.91 -0.18 9.83
CA ASP A 93 -8.31 0.95 10.55
C ASP A 93 -9.39 1.91 11.06
N GLU A 94 -9.02 2.87 11.89
CA GLU A 94 -9.88 3.96 12.34
C GLU A 94 -9.89 5.11 11.31
N LEU A 95 -11.02 5.34 10.63
CA LEU A 95 -11.16 6.53 9.78
C LEU A 95 -11.38 7.78 10.64
N TYR A 96 -10.30 8.48 10.97
CA TYR A 96 -10.39 9.77 11.64
C TYR A 96 -11.24 10.75 10.83
N SER A 97 -12.17 11.39 11.53
CA SER A 97 -13.22 12.24 10.97
C SER A 97 -13.43 13.44 11.89
N LEU A 98 -14.02 14.53 11.36
CA LEU A 98 -14.31 15.75 12.13
C LEU A 98 -13.06 16.33 12.82
N LEU A 99 -11.86 16.13 12.26
CA LEU A 99 -10.65 16.76 12.78
C LEU A 99 -10.75 18.28 12.65
N ARG A 100 -10.21 18.99 13.65
CA ARG A 100 -10.24 20.45 13.74
C ARG A 100 -8.84 21.00 14.01
N GLY A 101 -8.59 22.21 13.56
CA GLY A 101 -7.32 22.88 13.81
C GLY A 101 -7.22 24.20 13.05
N PRO A 102 -6.04 24.84 13.07
CA PRO A 102 -5.82 26.08 12.34
C PRO A 102 -6.12 25.95 10.83
N ALA A 103 -5.98 24.75 10.26
CA ALA A 103 -6.27 24.45 8.85
C ALA A 103 -5.53 25.36 7.84
N LYS A 104 -4.32 25.79 8.20
CA LYS A 104 -3.48 26.70 7.38
C LYS A 104 -2.38 25.93 6.65
N ASN A 105 -2.06 26.37 5.44
CA ASN A 105 -0.95 25.86 4.62
C ASN A 105 -1.02 24.34 4.37
N ILE A 106 -2.23 23.79 4.31
CA ILE A 106 -2.48 22.38 4.04
C ILE A 106 -2.52 22.13 2.53
N ASP A 107 -1.74 21.17 2.05
CA ASP A 107 -1.93 20.54 0.74
C ASP A 107 -2.54 19.16 0.94
N LEU A 108 -3.78 18.99 0.49
CA LEU A 108 -4.56 17.76 0.69
C LEU A 108 -4.18 16.72 -0.36
N LEU A 109 -3.59 15.61 0.09
CA LEU A 109 -3.11 14.56 -0.81
C LEU A 109 -4.14 13.48 -1.07
N ALA A 110 -4.84 13.05 -0.01
CA ALA A 110 -5.85 12.00 -0.11
C ALA A 110 -6.95 12.15 0.95
N THR A 111 -8.09 11.55 0.65
CA THR A 111 -9.28 11.52 1.52
C THR A 111 -9.90 10.13 1.56
N SER A 112 -10.75 9.86 2.53
CA SER A 112 -11.65 8.70 2.52
C SER A 112 -13.09 9.14 2.78
N TYR A 113 -14.06 8.51 2.11
CA TYR A 113 -15.47 8.78 2.38
C TYR A 113 -15.90 8.08 3.66
N CYS A 114 -16.31 8.84 4.67
CA CYS A 114 -16.88 8.31 5.90
C CYS A 114 -18.36 7.98 5.68
N ASP A 115 -18.64 6.76 5.24
CA ASP A 115 -19.95 6.36 4.71
C ASP A 115 -21.05 6.41 5.77
N THR A 116 -22.16 7.09 5.46
CA THR A 116 -23.36 7.16 6.31
C THR A 116 -24.03 5.79 6.55
N ALA A 117 -23.71 4.77 5.75
CA ALA A 117 -24.13 3.40 6.00
C ALA A 117 -23.40 2.77 7.19
N TRP A 118 -22.24 3.31 7.60
CA TRP A 118 -21.53 2.87 8.79
C TRP A 118 -22.14 3.47 10.04
N GLU A 119 -22.05 2.74 11.14
CA GLU A 119 -22.42 3.26 12.46
C GLU A 119 -21.56 4.50 12.77
N SER A 120 -22.22 5.65 12.90
CA SER A 120 -21.59 6.97 13.11
C SER A 120 -20.74 7.51 11.94
N GLY A 121 -21.05 7.12 10.70
CA GLY A 121 -20.45 7.75 9.51
C GLY A 121 -20.83 9.22 9.35
N THR A 122 -19.89 10.08 8.94
CA THR A 122 -20.11 11.53 8.85
C THR A 122 -20.71 12.00 7.52
N GLY A 123 -20.66 11.15 6.48
CA GLY A 123 -21.07 11.51 5.11
C GLY A 123 -20.11 12.46 4.41
N ARG A 124 -18.86 12.60 4.89
CA ARG A 124 -17.85 13.51 4.35
C ARG A 124 -16.68 12.75 3.75
N HIS A 125 -15.98 13.36 2.80
CA HIS A 125 -14.64 12.94 2.46
C HIS A 125 -13.63 13.58 3.41
N GLU A 126 -13.22 12.80 4.41
CA GLU A 126 -12.34 13.22 5.48
C GLU A 126 -10.86 13.16 5.01
N PRO A 127 -10.02 14.12 5.41
CA PRO A 127 -8.61 14.14 5.04
C PRO A 127 -7.84 13.04 5.76
N VAL A 128 -7.10 12.22 5.01
CA VAL A 128 -6.32 11.10 5.57
C VAL A 128 -4.82 11.22 5.35
N LEU A 129 -4.41 11.85 4.24
CA LEU A 129 -3.02 12.18 3.93
C LEU A 129 -2.94 13.63 3.49
N PHE A 130 -2.08 14.42 4.13
CA PHE A 130 -1.88 15.82 3.77
C PHE A 130 -0.52 16.32 4.21
N THR A 131 -0.09 17.46 3.66
CA THR A 131 1.15 18.12 4.09
C THR A 131 0.87 19.50 4.66
N ILE A 132 1.78 19.99 5.50
CA ILE A 132 1.73 21.32 6.09
C ILE A 132 3.08 22.01 5.89
N SER A 133 3.04 23.25 5.40
CA SER A 133 4.21 24.12 5.39
C SER A 133 4.25 24.97 6.67
N TYR A 134 5.32 24.81 7.47
CA TYR A 134 5.51 25.54 8.71
C TYR A 134 6.89 26.21 8.77
N GLY A 135 6.93 27.54 8.59
CA GLY A 135 8.18 28.26 8.37
C GLY A 135 8.87 27.74 7.10
N LYS A 136 10.11 27.26 7.22
CA LYS A 136 10.83 26.56 6.14
C LYS A 136 10.66 25.04 6.18
N GLY A 137 10.02 24.51 7.22
CA GLY A 137 9.89 23.07 7.46
C GLY A 137 8.75 22.44 6.66
N ARG A 138 8.88 21.14 6.41
CA ARG A 138 7.90 20.31 5.72
C ARG A 138 7.31 19.30 6.70
N VAL A 139 5.99 19.25 6.77
CA VAL A 139 5.27 18.28 7.60
C VAL A 139 4.49 17.35 6.70
N PHE A 140 4.65 16.05 6.87
CA PHE A 140 3.74 15.04 6.33
C PHE A 140 2.84 14.53 7.46
N HIS A 141 1.53 14.56 7.25
CA HIS A 141 0.53 14.08 8.20
C HIS A 141 -0.22 12.90 7.60
N THR A 142 -0.15 11.75 8.27
CA THR A 142 -1.00 10.60 8.00
C THR A 142 -1.90 10.32 9.19
N ALA A 143 -3.21 10.30 8.97
CA ALA A 143 -4.20 9.95 10.00
C ALA A 143 -4.35 8.43 10.18
N LEU A 144 -3.76 7.65 9.27
CA LEU A 144 -3.85 6.19 9.21
C LEU A 144 -2.89 5.52 10.20
N GLY A 145 -3.17 4.25 10.49
CA GLY A 145 -2.24 3.30 11.09
C GLY A 145 -2.55 2.94 12.53
N HIS A 146 -3.81 2.67 12.89
CA HIS A 146 -4.14 2.07 14.19
C HIS A 146 -3.72 0.58 14.25
N ASP A 147 -2.99 0.18 15.29
CA ASP A 147 -2.58 -1.21 15.53
C ASP A 147 -2.02 -1.93 14.28
N ASP A 148 -2.65 -3.04 13.85
CA ASP A 148 -2.22 -3.87 12.71
C ASP A 148 -2.34 -3.14 11.36
N ALA A 149 -3.01 -1.99 11.28
CA ALA A 149 -3.11 -1.21 10.05
C ALA A 149 -1.74 -0.69 9.58
N VAL A 150 -0.74 -0.65 10.47
CA VAL A 150 0.65 -0.35 10.10
C VAL A 150 1.26 -1.37 9.15
N GLU A 151 0.69 -2.58 9.06
CA GLU A 151 1.13 -3.61 8.13
C GLU A 151 0.59 -3.39 6.71
N CYS A 152 -0.38 -2.48 6.51
CA CYS A 152 -0.93 -2.21 5.17
C CYS A 152 0.17 -1.71 4.24
N THR A 153 0.34 -2.36 3.08
CA THR A 153 1.33 -1.96 2.08
C THR A 153 1.09 -0.51 1.62
N GLY A 154 -0.16 -0.07 1.55
CA GLY A 154 -0.53 1.32 1.24
C GLY A 154 -0.07 2.32 2.31
N PHE A 155 -0.26 1.98 3.59
CA PHE A 155 0.25 2.76 4.72
C PHE A 155 1.77 2.82 4.71
N ILE A 156 2.46 1.69 4.65
CA ILE A 156 3.94 1.63 4.67
C ILE A 156 4.50 2.46 3.51
N THR A 157 3.96 2.29 2.30
CA THR A 157 4.41 3.02 1.11
C THR A 157 4.24 4.53 1.28
N THR A 158 3.08 4.99 1.75
CA THR A 158 2.80 6.43 1.90
C THR A 158 3.57 7.03 3.08
N LEU A 159 3.76 6.29 4.18
CA LEU A 159 4.60 6.70 5.31
C LEU A 159 6.07 6.88 4.88
N LEU A 160 6.60 5.89 4.17
CA LEU A 160 7.97 5.92 3.67
C LEU A 160 8.19 7.08 2.70
N ARG A 161 7.31 7.25 1.70
CA ARG A 161 7.38 8.36 0.73
C ARG A 161 7.19 9.72 1.39
N GLY A 162 6.26 9.81 2.35
CA GLY A 162 6.01 11.03 3.12
C GLY A 162 7.18 11.42 4.02
N THR A 163 7.84 10.44 4.62
CA THR A 163 9.06 10.66 5.44
C THR A 163 10.21 11.16 4.58
N GLU A 164 10.47 10.53 3.43
CA GLU A 164 11.50 10.96 2.48
C GLU A 164 11.24 12.38 1.97
N TRP A 165 9.98 12.69 1.64
CA TRP A 165 9.58 14.02 1.21
C TRP A 165 9.72 15.06 2.32
N ALA A 166 9.33 14.75 3.56
CA ALA A 166 9.53 15.65 4.68
C ALA A 166 11.02 15.97 4.88
N ALA A 167 11.89 14.96 4.76
CA ALA A 167 13.34 15.12 4.89
C ALA A 167 13.99 15.88 3.73
N SER A 168 13.62 15.58 2.47
CA SER A 168 14.36 16.02 1.27
C SER A 168 13.59 16.96 0.33
N GLY A 169 12.26 16.99 0.41
CA GLY A 169 11.38 17.64 -0.57
C GLY A 169 11.14 16.81 -1.84
N THR A 170 11.75 15.63 -1.96
CA THR A 170 11.65 14.74 -3.12
C THR A 170 11.27 13.31 -2.69
N VAL A 171 10.87 12.48 -3.64
CA VAL A 171 10.57 11.06 -3.43
C VAL A 171 11.26 10.25 -4.52
N THR A 172 12.15 9.35 -4.12
CA THR A 172 12.84 8.40 -5.02
C THR A 172 12.29 6.98 -4.89
N GLN A 173 11.49 6.73 -3.86
CA GLN A 173 10.90 5.41 -3.61
C GLN A 173 9.88 5.02 -4.66
N GLU A 174 10.10 3.84 -5.24
CA GLU A 174 9.20 3.21 -6.19
C GLU A 174 7.93 2.70 -5.52
N ILE A 175 6.88 2.59 -6.32
CA ILE A 175 5.63 1.97 -5.89
C ILE A 175 5.82 0.44 -5.94
N PRO A 176 5.51 -0.28 -4.86
CA PRO A 176 5.60 -1.74 -4.85
C PRO A 176 4.60 -2.33 -5.85
N VAL A 177 4.97 -3.44 -6.50
CA VAL A 177 4.11 -4.12 -7.49
C VAL A 177 2.80 -4.63 -6.89
N ASP A 178 2.80 -4.82 -5.58
CA ASP A 178 1.72 -5.33 -4.78
C ASP A 178 1.08 -4.24 -3.92
N PHE A 179 1.20 -2.97 -4.35
CA PHE A 179 0.43 -1.87 -3.79
C PHE A 179 -1.08 -2.18 -3.88
N PRO A 180 -1.89 -1.87 -2.84
CA PRO A 180 -3.32 -2.15 -2.83
C PRO A 180 -4.07 -1.52 -4.02
N ASN A 181 -5.15 -2.16 -4.44
CA ASN A 181 -6.08 -1.58 -5.42
C ASN A 181 -7.43 -1.32 -4.76
N ARG A 182 -8.40 -0.79 -5.50
CA ARG A 182 -9.71 -0.37 -4.97
C ARG A 182 -10.55 -1.49 -4.32
N VAL A 183 -10.22 -2.77 -4.60
CA VAL A 183 -11.04 -3.91 -4.17
C VAL A 183 -10.28 -4.95 -3.35
N SER A 184 -8.97 -4.76 -3.16
CA SER A 184 -8.16 -5.71 -2.39
C SER A 184 -7.04 -5.00 -1.64
N THR A 185 -6.93 -5.35 -0.37
CA THR A 185 -5.86 -4.92 0.52
C THR A 185 -4.62 -5.77 0.31
N ASN A 186 -3.48 -5.28 0.78
CA ASN A 186 -2.28 -6.08 0.92
C ASN A 186 -1.50 -5.65 2.17
N THR A 187 -0.83 -6.61 2.79
CA THR A 187 -0.10 -6.43 4.04
C THR A 187 1.29 -7.01 3.98
N TRP A 188 2.20 -6.36 4.69
CA TRP A 188 3.57 -6.79 4.95
C TRP A 188 3.76 -6.98 6.45
N LYS A 189 3.52 -8.21 6.93
CA LYS A 189 3.55 -8.54 8.38
C LYS A 189 4.87 -8.26 9.10
N GLN A 190 5.97 -8.20 8.36
CA GLN A 190 7.30 -7.87 8.91
C GLN A 190 7.73 -6.45 8.53
N LEU A 191 6.77 -5.60 8.15
CA LEU A 191 6.98 -4.23 7.66
C LEU A 191 7.94 -4.14 6.46
N ARG A 192 8.04 -5.22 5.69
CA ARG A 192 8.85 -5.31 4.47
C ARG A 192 8.19 -6.17 3.40
N PRO A 193 8.51 -5.94 2.11
CA PRO A 193 8.11 -6.84 1.05
C PRO A 193 8.61 -8.28 1.31
N LEU A 194 7.85 -9.24 0.80
CA LEU A 194 8.30 -10.64 0.78
C LEU A 194 9.49 -10.81 -0.17
N SER A 195 10.48 -11.56 0.31
CA SER A 195 11.58 -12.06 -0.50
C SER A 195 11.09 -13.09 -1.52
N ILE A 196 11.89 -13.35 -2.55
CA ILE A 196 11.58 -14.39 -3.54
C ILE A 196 11.44 -15.75 -2.84
N ASP A 197 12.35 -16.09 -1.93
CA ASP A 197 12.28 -17.37 -1.19
C ASP A 197 11.00 -17.53 -0.37
N GLU A 198 10.54 -16.46 0.31
CA GLU A 198 9.27 -16.50 1.03
C GLU A 198 8.08 -16.69 0.11
N ILE A 199 8.07 -16.03 -1.06
CA ILE A 199 7.02 -16.20 -2.06
C ILE A 199 6.96 -17.66 -2.52
N PHE A 200 8.11 -18.26 -2.86
CA PHE A 200 8.15 -19.66 -3.30
C PHE A 200 7.77 -20.64 -2.19
N LYS A 201 8.11 -20.37 -0.93
CA LYS A 201 7.63 -21.16 0.22
C LYS A 201 6.11 -21.15 0.35
N PHE A 202 5.45 -20.04 0.02
CA PHE A 202 3.98 -20.00 0.00
C PHE A 202 3.40 -20.65 -1.25
N ILE A 203 4.00 -20.45 -2.42
CA ILE A 203 3.53 -21.07 -3.67
C ILE A 203 3.62 -22.58 -3.59
N ALA A 204 4.68 -23.15 -3.01
CA ALA A 204 4.85 -24.59 -2.86
C ALA A 204 3.68 -25.28 -2.13
N LYS A 205 2.91 -24.55 -1.32
CA LYS A 205 1.75 -25.04 -0.58
C LYS A 205 0.41 -24.78 -1.27
N TYR A 206 0.41 -24.24 -2.48
CA TYR A 206 -0.81 -23.86 -3.19
C TYR A 206 -1.62 -25.10 -3.58
N GLU A 207 -2.91 -25.06 -3.30
CA GLU A 207 -3.88 -26.07 -3.78
C GLU A 207 -5.03 -25.37 -4.52
N ILE A 208 -5.61 -26.03 -5.50
CA ILE A 208 -6.78 -25.50 -6.22
C ILE A 208 -7.91 -25.21 -5.22
N GLY A 209 -8.54 -24.04 -5.37
CA GLY A 209 -9.56 -23.54 -4.43
C GLY A 209 -9.00 -22.66 -3.31
N THR A 210 -7.67 -22.61 -3.14
CA THR A 210 -7.01 -21.66 -2.22
C THR A 210 -6.63 -20.35 -2.92
N SER A 211 -6.16 -19.38 -2.14
CA SER A 211 -5.78 -18.06 -2.65
C SER A 211 -4.61 -18.12 -3.63
N THR A 212 -4.76 -17.47 -4.80
CA THR A 212 -3.69 -17.30 -5.80
C THR A 212 -2.78 -16.10 -5.54
N LYS A 213 -2.88 -15.47 -4.35
CA LYS A 213 -2.16 -14.25 -3.98
C LYS A 213 -0.67 -14.30 -4.33
N TYR A 214 0.03 -15.34 -3.89
CA TYR A 214 1.50 -15.43 -4.05
C TYR A 214 1.92 -15.77 -5.48
N ILE A 215 1.10 -16.53 -6.21
CA ILE A 215 1.30 -16.79 -7.64
C ILE A 215 1.17 -15.47 -8.41
N ASN A 216 0.12 -14.68 -8.14
CA ASN A 216 -0.05 -13.37 -8.77
C ASN A 216 1.08 -12.40 -8.43
N LEU A 217 1.56 -12.43 -7.18
CA LEU A 217 2.72 -11.64 -6.75
C LEU A 217 3.99 -12.02 -7.53
N LEU A 218 4.24 -13.31 -7.74
CA LEU A 218 5.34 -13.78 -8.57
C LEU A 218 5.24 -13.24 -10.00
N LYS A 219 4.07 -13.36 -10.64
CA LYS A 219 3.82 -12.84 -12.01
C LYS A 219 4.10 -11.34 -12.09
N LEU A 220 3.63 -10.56 -11.11
CA LEU A 220 3.84 -9.13 -11.06
C LEU A 220 5.32 -8.76 -10.91
N LYS A 221 6.06 -9.50 -10.08
CA LYS A 221 7.52 -9.31 -9.93
C LYS A 221 8.28 -9.66 -11.22
N ILE A 222 7.98 -10.79 -11.87
CA ILE A 222 8.57 -11.17 -13.15
C ILE A 222 8.29 -10.11 -14.22
N ARG A 223 7.04 -9.64 -14.33
CA ARG A 223 6.65 -8.60 -15.29
C ARG A 223 7.40 -7.29 -15.04
N LYS A 224 7.54 -6.87 -13.77
CA LYS A 224 8.31 -5.66 -13.43
C LYS A 224 9.78 -5.82 -13.80
N ALA A 225 10.41 -6.94 -13.46
CA ALA A 225 11.80 -7.22 -13.79
C ALA A 225 12.01 -7.19 -15.31
N ASN A 226 11.14 -7.86 -16.06
CA ASN A 226 11.20 -7.88 -17.53
C ASN A 226 11.05 -6.48 -18.14
N ASN A 227 10.09 -5.67 -17.66
CA ASN A 227 9.89 -4.29 -18.13
C ASN A 227 11.11 -3.38 -17.86
N LYS A 228 11.93 -3.73 -16.87
CA LYS A 228 13.18 -3.04 -16.53
C LYS A 228 14.42 -3.63 -17.19
N ASN A 229 14.26 -4.67 -18.03
CA ASN A 229 15.35 -5.46 -18.58
C ASN A 229 16.28 -6.06 -17.48
N GLU A 230 15.72 -6.38 -16.32
CA GLU A 230 16.43 -7.07 -15.23
C GLU A 230 16.53 -8.58 -15.52
N HIS A 231 17.52 -9.25 -14.93
CA HIS A 231 17.71 -10.69 -15.11
C HIS A 231 16.56 -11.50 -14.50
N LEU A 232 15.93 -12.35 -15.32
CA LEU A 232 14.85 -13.26 -14.88
C LEU A 232 15.37 -14.58 -14.29
N GLU A 233 16.67 -14.83 -14.40
CA GLU A 233 17.35 -16.04 -13.95
C GLU A 233 17.02 -16.42 -12.49
N PRO A 234 16.97 -15.50 -11.51
CA PRO A 234 16.64 -15.86 -10.14
C PRO A 234 15.22 -16.43 -9.99
N TYR A 235 14.25 -15.95 -10.79
CA TYR A 235 12.90 -16.48 -10.80
C TYR A 235 12.85 -17.86 -11.44
N GLU A 236 13.55 -18.04 -12.58
CA GLU A 236 13.66 -19.33 -13.25
C GLU A 236 14.24 -20.39 -12.33
N SER A 237 15.38 -20.10 -11.70
CA SER A 237 16.05 -21.04 -10.79
C SER A 237 15.13 -21.48 -9.64
N LYS A 238 14.38 -20.54 -9.03
CA LYS A 238 13.40 -20.87 -7.97
C LYS A 238 12.20 -21.67 -8.46
N MET A 239 11.75 -21.44 -9.69
CA MET A 239 10.71 -22.25 -10.33
C MET A 239 11.18 -23.69 -10.54
N LEU A 240 12.41 -23.88 -11.03
CA LEU A 240 12.98 -25.21 -11.22
C LEU A 240 13.18 -25.95 -9.89
N GLU A 241 13.69 -25.27 -8.86
CA GLU A 241 13.79 -25.80 -7.49
C GLU A 241 12.42 -26.29 -6.96
N LEU A 242 11.35 -25.51 -7.18
CA LEU A 242 10.01 -25.88 -6.73
C LEU A 242 9.47 -27.12 -7.48
N LEU A 243 9.69 -27.22 -8.79
CA LEU A 243 9.25 -28.39 -9.56
C LEU A 243 9.86 -29.70 -9.04
N GLU A 244 11.13 -29.66 -8.66
CA GLU A 244 11.87 -30.83 -8.15
C GLU A 244 11.65 -31.07 -6.65
N SER A 245 11.05 -30.12 -5.93
CA SER A 245 10.77 -30.27 -4.50
C SER A 245 9.74 -31.36 -4.22
N PRO A 246 10.02 -32.32 -3.32
CA PRO A 246 9.03 -33.32 -2.89
C PRO A 246 7.92 -32.72 -2.00
N ASP A 247 8.19 -31.58 -1.36
CA ASP A 247 7.26 -30.92 -0.44
C ASP A 247 6.28 -29.97 -1.14
N ALA A 248 6.45 -29.76 -2.46
CA ALA A 248 5.58 -28.93 -3.25
C ALA A 248 4.36 -29.72 -3.76
N THR A 249 3.17 -29.14 -3.62
CA THR A 249 1.92 -29.74 -4.09
C THR A 249 1.92 -29.90 -5.62
N ILE A 250 1.15 -30.87 -6.14
CA ILE A 250 0.96 -31.04 -7.59
C ILE A 250 0.41 -29.76 -8.22
N ASP A 251 -0.60 -29.13 -7.60
CA ASP A 251 -1.21 -27.90 -8.11
C ASP A 251 -0.22 -26.74 -8.22
N SER A 252 0.69 -26.59 -7.24
CA SER A 252 1.74 -25.57 -7.32
C SER A 252 2.68 -25.83 -8.50
N LYS A 253 3.10 -27.09 -8.70
CA LYS A 253 3.97 -27.48 -9.82
C LYS A 253 3.30 -27.25 -11.17
N VAL A 254 1.99 -27.51 -11.31
CA VAL A 254 1.22 -27.18 -12.52
C VAL A 254 1.27 -25.69 -12.83
N GLN A 255 1.12 -24.83 -11.82
CA GLN A 255 1.20 -23.37 -12.02
C GLN A 255 2.61 -22.93 -12.42
N ILE A 256 3.64 -23.54 -11.83
CA ILE A 256 5.03 -23.23 -12.18
C ILE A 256 5.40 -23.68 -13.60
N CYS A 257 4.93 -24.83 -14.06
CA CYS A 257 5.06 -25.24 -15.46
C CYS A 257 4.46 -24.18 -16.41
N ARG A 258 3.29 -23.61 -16.06
CA ARG A 258 2.67 -22.54 -16.86
C ARG A 258 3.53 -21.29 -16.90
N GLU A 259 4.09 -20.84 -15.78
CA GLU A 259 4.98 -19.67 -15.78
C GLU A 259 6.28 -19.91 -16.58
N LEU A 260 6.89 -21.09 -16.43
CA LEU A 260 8.06 -21.48 -17.24
C LEU A 260 7.73 -21.53 -18.74
N SER A 261 6.49 -21.84 -19.14
CA SER A 261 6.09 -21.80 -20.54
C SER A 261 6.18 -20.39 -21.18
N PHE A 262 6.27 -19.33 -20.38
CA PHE A 262 6.40 -17.96 -20.87
C PHE A 262 7.84 -17.44 -20.85
N MET A 263 8.68 -17.93 -19.93
CA MET A 263 10.00 -17.33 -19.68
C MET A 263 11.14 -18.34 -19.45
N GLY A 264 10.87 -19.64 -19.49
CA GLY A 264 11.87 -20.68 -19.26
C GLY A 264 12.92 -20.72 -20.37
N SER A 265 14.19 -20.86 -19.98
CA SER A 265 15.30 -21.01 -20.91
C SER A 265 15.37 -22.44 -21.46
N LYS A 266 15.78 -22.58 -22.72
CA LYS A 266 15.99 -23.91 -23.34
C LYS A 266 17.03 -24.73 -22.58
N GLU A 267 18.07 -24.07 -22.08
CA GLU A 267 19.22 -24.71 -21.45
C GLU A 267 18.90 -25.24 -20.04
N LYS A 268 18.20 -24.46 -19.21
CA LYS A 268 17.93 -24.84 -17.81
C LYS A 268 16.57 -25.50 -17.63
N ALA A 269 15.51 -24.99 -18.26
CA ALA A 269 14.15 -25.46 -17.99
C ALA A 269 13.83 -26.80 -18.68
N LEU A 270 14.25 -27.00 -19.94
CA LEU A 270 13.89 -28.23 -20.68
C LEU A 270 14.35 -29.53 -20.02
N PRO A 271 15.59 -29.65 -19.48
CA PRO A 271 16.01 -30.87 -18.79
C PRO A 271 15.13 -31.22 -17.58
N VAL A 272 14.73 -30.22 -16.80
CA VAL A 272 13.87 -30.39 -15.63
C VAL A 272 12.46 -30.78 -16.08
N LEU A 273 11.86 -30.02 -17.00
CA LEU A 273 10.50 -30.28 -17.48
C LEU A 273 10.35 -31.67 -18.11
N LYS A 274 11.36 -32.19 -18.82
CA LYS A 274 11.36 -33.56 -19.37
C LYS A 274 11.35 -34.65 -18.29
N ARG A 275 11.94 -34.39 -17.11
CA ARG A 275 11.83 -35.29 -15.95
C ARG A 275 10.45 -35.20 -15.33
N ILE A 276 9.94 -33.98 -15.15
CA ILE A 276 8.60 -33.73 -14.60
C ILE A 276 7.51 -34.34 -15.48
N SER A 277 7.67 -34.33 -16.82
CA SER A 277 6.70 -34.89 -17.76
C SER A 277 6.53 -36.42 -17.66
N GLN A 278 7.40 -37.11 -16.91
CA GLN A 278 7.27 -38.55 -16.65
C GLN A 278 6.29 -38.85 -15.50
N GLN A 279 5.91 -37.84 -14.71
CA GLN A 279 4.92 -37.96 -13.64
C GLN A 279 3.52 -37.80 -14.24
N GLU A 280 2.63 -38.76 -14.00
CA GLU A 280 1.31 -38.82 -14.63
C GLU A 280 0.50 -37.54 -14.36
N GLU A 281 0.52 -37.05 -13.12
CA GLU A 281 -0.25 -35.87 -12.72
C GLU A 281 0.28 -34.54 -13.27
N LEU A 282 1.55 -34.49 -13.71
CA LEU A 282 2.21 -33.27 -14.20
C LEU A 282 2.50 -33.30 -15.71
N LYS A 283 2.27 -34.43 -16.35
CA LYS A 283 2.63 -34.70 -17.76
C LYS A 283 2.13 -33.61 -18.70
N ASP A 284 0.84 -33.28 -18.64
CA ASP A 284 0.22 -32.34 -19.57
C ASP A 284 0.77 -30.92 -19.38
N ALA A 285 0.89 -30.48 -18.12
CA ALA A 285 1.42 -29.16 -17.81
C ALA A 285 2.90 -29.01 -18.22
N ALA A 286 3.71 -30.03 -17.99
CA ALA A 286 5.12 -30.04 -18.38
C ALA A 286 5.31 -30.08 -19.90
N ASN A 287 4.53 -30.90 -20.62
CA ASN A 287 4.58 -30.97 -22.08
C ASN A 287 4.16 -29.67 -22.73
N PHE A 288 3.10 -29.03 -22.22
CA PHE A 288 2.70 -27.69 -22.67
C PHE A 288 3.84 -26.66 -22.51
N ALA A 289 4.54 -26.68 -21.37
CA ALA A 289 5.66 -25.79 -21.15
C ALA A 289 6.84 -26.06 -22.10
N ILE A 290 7.17 -27.33 -22.34
CA ILE A 290 8.23 -27.75 -23.28
C ILE A 290 7.92 -27.26 -24.69
N GLU A 291 6.69 -27.49 -25.18
CA GLU A 291 6.27 -27.07 -26.52
C GLU A 291 6.42 -25.55 -26.69
N ARG A 292 5.91 -24.78 -25.72
CA ARG A 292 6.01 -23.33 -25.71
C ARG A 292 7.46 -22.83 -25.71
N ILE A 293 8.33 -23.37 -24.86
CA ILE A 293 9.74 -22.97 -24.78
C ILE A 293 10.48 -23.26 -26.08
N ASN A 294 10.18 -24.36 -26.77
CA ASN A 294 10.80 -24.67 -28.07
C ASN A 294 10.41 -23.67 -29.17
N ASN A 295 9.21 -23.09 -29.07
CA ASN A 295 8.62 -22.14 -30.02
C ASN A 295 8.93 -20.66 -29.73
N ILE A 296 9.61 -20.37 -28.61
CA ILE A 296 10.16 -19.04 -28.26
C ILE A 296 11.63 -18.98 -28.70
#